data_AF-A0A3N0YVU4-F1
#
_entry.id   AF-A0A3N0YVU4-F1
#
_cell.length_a   1.000
_cell.length_b   1.000
_cell.length_c   1.000
_cell.angle_alpha   90.00
_cell.angle_beta   90.00
_cell.angle_gamma   90.00
#
_symmetry.space_group_name_H-M   'P 1'
#
loop_
_entity.id
_entity.type
_entity.pdbx_description
1 polymer ?
#
loop_
_entity_poly.entity_id
_entity_poly.type
_entity_poly.pdbx_seq_one_letter_code
_entity_poly.pdbx_strand_id
1 'polypeptide(L)'
;MPVGSCPLCLRMYARPSQHLVVTHHVKNKEERKLLLSLESGRVNVCERRCPVPGCGKLTSRLDRHIQTHSDLSMTARMDAVLSCKRKKVLSQLSALRASNPEVPMVSSLDLEEEPKSEDTSMSLDEEESEEEQCVSAACKSQTDQLKSQISDLNLQLDTLTEALHKVTCRYLRLKRRSAAVGSTRIKQETQRLFLSPGPEEERDETCAPARPLSEPYEEPSVLRGRKSHLSLCL
;
A
#
# COMPACT_ATOMS: atom_id res chain seq x y z
N MET A 1 9.59 9.25 -4.97
CA MET A 1 9.58 7.77 -4.85
C MET A 1 8.20 7.34 -4.34
N PRO A 2 7.51 6.41 -5.01
CA PRO A 2 6.27 5.85 -4.47
C PRO A 2 6.57 5.15 -3.14
N VAL A 3 5.73 5.39 -2.13
CA VAL A 3 5.86 4.83 -0.78
C VAL A 3 4.77 3.79 -0.64
N GLY A 4 5.14 2.55 -0.29
CA GLY A 4 4.18 1.45 -0.16
C GLY A 4 3.99 1.02 1.28
N SER A 5 2.81 0.48 1.60
CA SER A 5 2.48 -0.02 2.94
C SER A 5 2.84 -1.49 3.10
N CYS A 6 3.48 -1.87 4.20
CA CYS A 6 3.72 -3.28 4.49
C CYS A 6 2.40 -3.97 4.87
N PRO A 7 2.01 -5.08 4.22
CA PRO A 7 0.77 -5.78 4.57
C PRO A 7 0.81 -6.50 5.92
N LEU A 8 2.00 -6.69 6.51
CA LEU A 8 2.17 -7.38 7.79
C LEU A 8 2.20 -6.43 9.00
N CYS A 9 2.86 -5.28 8.88
CA CYS A 9 2.95 -4.31 9.98
C CYS A 9 2.26 -2.98 9.70
N LEU A 10 1.62 -2.82 8.54
CA LEU A 10 0.83 -1.65 8.12
C LEU A 10 1.59 -0.31 8.13
N ARG A 11 2.93 -0.36 8.19
CA ARG A 11 3.81 0.83 8.14
C ARG A 11 4.23 1.13 6.72
N MET A 12 4.46 2.41 6.43
CA MET A 12 4.87 2.89 5.11
C MET A 12 6.39 2.85 4.94
N TYR A 13 6.85 2.32 3.82
CA TYR A 13 8.26 2.22 3.47
C TYR A 13 8.49 2.61 2.00
N ALA A 14 9.63 3.24 1.71
CA ALA A 14 10.05 3.53 0.34
C ALA A 14 10.42 2.26 -0.44
N ARG A 15 10.88 1.21 0.26
CA ARG A 15 11.30 -0.08 -0.30
C ARG A 15 10.62 -1.23 0.44
N PRO A 16 9.30 -1.45 0.25
CA PRO A 16 8.55 -2.48 0.98
C PRO A 16 9.09 -3.89 0.73
N SER A 17 9.61 -4.17 -0.47
CA SER A 17 10.22 -5.46 -0.81
C SER A 17 11.43 -5.81 0.07
N GLN A 18 12.30 -4.84 0.34
CA GLN A 18 13.46 -5.02 1.19
C GLN A 18 13.05 -5.15 2.66
N HIS A 19 12.08 -4.34 3.09
CA HIS A 19 11.53 -4.40 4.43
C HIS A 19 10.93 -5.78 4.76
N LEU A 20 10.19 -6.39 3.84
CA LEU A 20 9.64 -7.74 4.01
C LEU A 20 10.73 -8.80 4.25
N VAL A 21 11.88 -8.68 3.60
CA VAL A 21 13.00 -9.63 3.75
C VAL A 21 13.74 -9.40 5.07
N VAL A 22 14.03 -8.15 5.40
CA VAL A 22 14.90 -7.82 6.54
C VAL A 22 14.14 -7.88 7.86
N THR A 23 12.92 -7.34 7.90
CA THR A 23 12.14 -7.21 9.13
C THR A 23 11.21 -8.40 9.36
N HIS A 24 10.58 -8.90 8.30
CA HIS A 24 9.61 -10.00 8.38
C HIS A 24 10.17 -11.34 7.89
N HIS A 25 11.44 -11.40 7.49
CA HIS A 25 12.10 -12.64 7.05
C HIS A 25 11.37 -13.43 5.96
N VAL A 26 10.63 -12.74 5.08
CA VAL A 26 9.95 -13.35 3.92
C VAL A 26 10.99 -13.78 2.89
N LYS A 27 11.48 -15.03 3.02
CA LYS A 27 12.47 -15.63 2.12
C LYS A 27 11.85 -16.16 0.83
N ASN A 28 10.61 -16.62 0.89
CA ASN A 28 9.90 -17.15 -0.27
C ASN A 28 9.62 -16.01 -1.28
N LYS A 29 10.11 -16.18 -2.51
CA LYS A 29 9.99 -15.16 -3.57
C LYS A 29 8.55 -15.01 -4.07
N GLU A 30 7.80 -16.10 -4.11
CA GLU A 30 6.42 -16.14 -4.59
C GLU A 30 5.49 -15.48 -3.58
N GLU A 31 5.62 -15.84 -2.31
CA GLU A 31 4.95 -15.18 -1.19
C GLU A 31 5.21 -13.67 -1.21
N ARG A 32 6.48 -13.25 -1.32
CA ARG A 32 6.83 -11.83 -1.38
C ARG A 32 6.17 -11.12 -2.57
N LYS A 33 6.08 -11.78 -3.73
CA LYS A 33 5.40 -11.21 -4.90
C LYS A 33 3.91 -11.02 -4.64
N LEU A 34 3.26 -12.00 -3.99
CA LEU A 34 1.85 -11.92 -3.61
C LEU A 34 1.60 -10.78 -2.60
N LEU A 35 2.44 -10.64 -1.57
CA LEU A 35 2.34 -9.57 -0.58
C LEU A 35 2.52 -8.16 -1.20
N LEU A 36 3.44 -8.00 -2.15
CA LEU A 36 3.61 -6.74 -2.88
C LEU A 36 2.45 -6.47 -3.85
N SER A 37 1.85 -7.51 -4.42
CA SER A 37 0.68 -7.37 -5.29
C SER A 37 -0.56 -6.93 -4.51
N LEU A 38 -0.66 -7.33 -3.24
CA LEU A 38 -1.71 -6.91 -2.31
C LEU A 38 -1.66 -5.39 -2.07
N GLU A 39 -0.47 -4.85 -1.81
CA GLU A 39 -0.25 -3.42 -1.59
C GLU A 39 -0.46 -2.59 -2.86
N SER A 40 0.14 -3.02 -3.97
CA SER A 40 0.08 -2.25 -5.22
C SER A 40 -1.28 -2.32 -5.92
N GLY A 41 -2.16 -3.25 -5.54
CA GLY A 41 -3.46 -3.48 -6.18
C GLY A 41 -3.37 -3.91 -7.65
N ARG A 42 -2.16 -4.29 -8.12
CA ARG A 42 -1.88 -4.72 -9.49
C ARG A 42 -2.13 -6.22 -9.62
N VAL A 43 -3.38 -6.62 -9.39
CA VAL A 43 -3.82 -8.01 -9.46
C VAL A 43 -4.89 -8.10 -10.54
N ASN A 44 -4.66 -8.97 -11.53
CA ASN A 44 -5.64 -9.24 -12.57
C ASN A 44 -6.76 -10.10 -11.98
N VAL A 45 -7.97 -9.58 -11.82
CA VAL A 45 -9.10 -10.32 -11.22
C VAL A 45 -9.97 -11.02 -12.26
N CYS A 46 -9.36 -11.48 -13.35
CA CYS A 46 -10.08 -12.24 -14.37
C CYS A 46 -10.74 -13.48 -13.74
N GLU A 47 -11.96 -13.79 -14.19
CA GLU A 47 -12.67 -15.06 -13.95
C GLU A 47 -13.16 -15.26 -12.50
N ARG A 48 -13.37 -14.18 -11.74
CA ARG A 48 -14.08 -14.22 -10.45
C ARG A 48 -15.56 -13.84 -10.61
N ARG A 49 -16.40 -14.37 -9.72
CA ARG A 49 -17.81 -13.95 -9.59
C ARG A 49 -17.88 -12.52 -9.07
N CYS A 50 -18.87 -11.77 -9.55
CA CYS A 50 -19.17 -10.44 -9.03
C CYS A 50 -19.49 -10.50 -7.52
N PRO A 51 -18.86 -9.67 -6.67
CA PRO A 51 -19.12 -9.66 -5.23
C PRO A 51 -20.43 -8.95 -4.87
N VAL A 52 -21.09 -8.31 -5.83
CA VAL A 52 -22.32 -7.55 -5.61
C VAL A 52 -23.46 -8.52 -5.32
N PRO A 53 -24.18 -8.35 -4.20
CA PRO A 53 -25.28 -9.24 -3.82
C PRO A 53 -26.34 -9.27 -4.93
N GLY A 54 -26.79 -10.48 -5.28
CA GLY A 54 -27.77 -10.69 -6.36
C GLY A 54 -27.22 -10.63 -7.79
N CYS A 55 -25.96 -10.21 -8.01
CA CYS A 55 -25.39 -10.21 -9.36
C CYS A 55 -24.77 -11.56 -9.73
N GLY A 56 -23.79 -12.03 -8.96
CA GLY A 56 -23.13 -13.34 -9.15
C GLY A 56 -22.46 -13.60 -10.51
N LYS A 57 -22.44 -12.63 -11.44
CA LYS A 57 -21.97 -12.83 -12.82
C LYS A 57 -20.47 -13.17 -12.86
N LEU A 58 -20.12 -14.20 -13.63
CA LEU A 58 -18.74 -14.54 -13.98
C LEU A 58 -18.32 -13.70 -15.18
N THR A 59 -17.25 -12.91 -15.05
CA THR A 59 -16.76 -12.08 -16.13
C THR A 59 -15.24 -12.10 -16.21
N SER A 60 -14.69 -11.96 -17.43
CA SER A 60 -13.24 -11.86 -17.64
C SER A 60 -12.67 -10.52 -17.17
N ARG A 61 -13.47 -9.45 -17.19
CA ARG A 61 -13.09 -8.10 -16.72
C ARG A 61 -14.01 -7.62 -15.62
N LEU A 62 -13.78 -8.11 -14.41
CA LEU A 62 -14.58 -7.80 -13.24
C LEU A 62 -14.60 -6.29 -12.93
N ASP A 63 -13.47 -5.60 -13.06
CA ASP A 63 -13.36 -4.15 -12.80
C ASP A 63 -14.35 -3.33 -13.65
N ARG A 64 -14.44 -3.64 -14.96
CA ARG A 64 -15.38 -2.99 -15.87
C ARG A 64 -16.82 -3.41 -15.60
N HIS A 65 -17.03 -4.67 -15.23
CA HIS A 65 -18.36 -5.15 -14.87
C HIS A 65 -18.89 -4.43 -13.61
N ILE A 66 -18.07 -4.25 -12.58
CA ILE A 66 -18.49 -3.57 -11.34
C ILE A 66 -18.91 -2.11 -11.64
N GLN A 67 -18.27 -1.47 -12.62
CA GLN A 67 -18.67 -0.13 -13.07
C GLN A 67 -20.07 -0.08 -13.68
N THR A 68 -20.64 -1.20 -14.15
CA THR A 68 -22.01 -1.25 -14.70
C THR A 68 -23.11 -1.24 -13.64
N HIS A 69 -22.77 -1.48 -12.36
CA HIS A 69 -23.73 -1.45 -11.25
C HIS A 69 -24.06 -0.01 -10.88
N SER A 70 -25.07 0.57 -11.53
CA SER A 70 -25.59 1.92 -11.23
C SER A 70 -25.95 2.09 -9.76
N ASP A 71 -26.43 1.02 -9.14
CA ASP A 71 -27.01 1.00 -7.80
C ASP A 71 -25.96 1.15 -6.68
N LEU A 72 -24.68 1.03 -7.04
CA LEU A 72 -23.56 1.23 -6.13
C LEU A 72 -22.97 2.62 -6.26
N SER A 73 -22.61 3.22 -5.13
CA SER A 73 -21.80 4.45 -5.10
C SER A 73 -20.42 4.21 -5.72
N MET A 74 -19.76 5.29 -6.18
CA MET A 74 -18.39 5.18 -6.72
C MET A 74 -17.42 4.54 -5.73
N THR A 75 -17.53 4.89 -4.44
CA THR A 75 -16.71 4.31 -3.37
C THR A 75 -17.00 2.83 -3.20
N ALA A 76 -18.27 2.42 -3.15
CA ALA A 76 -18.66 1.02 -3.04
C ALA A 76 -18.18 0.17 -4.23
N ARG A 77 -18.18 0.74 -5.45
CA ARG A 77 -17.61 0.08 -6.65
C ARG A 77 -16.11 -0.11 -6.52
N MET A 78 -15.38 0.90 -6.04
CA MET A 78 -13.93 0.79 -5.81
C MET A 78 -13.61 -0.25 -4.73
N ASP A 79 -14.33 -0.22 -3.61
CA ASP A 79 -14.16 -1.15 -2.49
C ASP A 79 -14.47 -2.59 -2.92
N ALA A 80 -15.49 -2.80 -3.76
CA ALA A 80 -15.81 -4.10 -4.33
C ALA A 80 -14.66 -4.65 -5.21
N VAL A 81 -14.05 -3.79 -6.06
CA VAL A 81 -12.89 -4.17 -6.87
C VAL A 81 -11.69 -4.52 -5.98
N LEU A 82 -11.37 -3.68 -5.00
CA LEU A 82 -10.26 -3.91 -4.07
C LEU A 82 -10.46 -5.19 -3.26
N SER A 83 -11.67 -5.44 -2.78
CA SER A 83 -12.04 -6.66 -2.06
C SER A 83 -11.83 -7.90 -2.92
N CYS A 84 -12.21 -7.86 -4.20
CA CYS A 84 -11.98 -8.99 -5.10
C CYS A 84 -10.49 -9.21 -5.42
N LYS A 85 -9.71 -8.14 -5.57
CA LYS A 85 -8.24 -8.23 -5.71
C LYS A 85 -7.62 -8.88 -4.49
N ARG A 86 -8.02 -8.43 -3.30
CA ARG A 86 -7.57 -8.97 -2.02
C ARG A 86 -7.90 -10.46 -1.88
N LYS A 87 -9.16 -10.85 -2.05
CA LYS A 87 -9.60 -12.26 -2.05
C LYS A 87 -8.82 -13.13 -3.03
N LYS A 88 -8.47 -12.60 -4.21
CA LYS A 88 -7.64 -13.33 -5.17
C LYS A 88 -6.23 -13.58 -4.65
N VAL A 89 -5.58 -12.59 -4.05
CA VAL A 89 -4.23 -12.75 -3.48
C VAL A 89 -4.24 -13.74 -2.32
N LEU A 90 -5.22 -13.67 -1.42
CA LEU A 90 -5.36 -14.61 -0.30
C LEU A 90 -5.54 -16.04 -0.80
N SER A 91 -6.39 -16.24 -1.80
CA SER A 91 -6.58 -17.54 -2.45
C SER A 91 -5.31 -18.06 -3.15
N GLN A 92 -4.42 -17.17 -3.60
CA GLN A 92 -3.12 -17.58 -4.13
C GLN A 92 -2.12 -17.91 -3.02
N LEU A 93 -2.16 -17.19 -1.89
CA LEU A 93 -1.36 -17.51 -0.70
C LEU A 93 -1.77 -18.86 -0.11
N SER A 94 -3.07 -19.14 -0.04
CA SER A 94 -3.56 -20.43 0.46
C SER A 94 -3.19 -21.58 -0.46
N ALA A 95 -3.31 -21.41 -1.78
CA ALA A 95 -2.85 -22.38 -2.76
C ALA A 95 -1.32 -22.60 -2.67
N LEU A 96 -0.55 -21.53 -2.47
CA LEU A 96 0.89 -21.63 -2.28
C LEU A 96 1.21 -22.42 -1.01
N ARG A 97 0.53 -22.17 0.11
CA ARG A 97 0.73 -22.93 1.34
C ARG A 97 0.37 -24.41 1.15
N ALA A 98 -0.77 -24.69 0.49
CA ALA A 98 -1.21 -26.06 0.21
C ALA A 98 -0.22 -26.84 -0.66
N SER A 99 0.57 -26.16 -1.49
CA SER A 99 1.61 -26.78 -2.30
C SER A 99 2.87 -27.20 -1.52
N ASN A 100 2.94 -26.92 -0.20
CA ASN A 100 4.08 -27.20 0.66
C ASN A 100 5.42 -26.73 0.06
N PRO A 101 5.63 -25.41 -0.07
CA PRO A 101 6.80 -24.87 -0.74
C PRO A 101 8.08 -25.20 0.03
N GLU A 102 9.17 -25.50 -0.70
CA GLU A 102 10.48 -25.83 -0.13
C GLU A 102 11.01 -24.75 0.83
N VAL A 103 10.71 -23.49 0.54
CA VAL A 103 10.96 -22.37 1.45
C VAL A 103 9.69 -22.08 2.25
N PRO A 104 9.72 -22.25 3.60
CA PRO A 104 8.57 -22.00 4.45
C PRO A 104 8.01 -20.59 4.28
N MET A 105 6.68 -20.49 4.23
CA MET A 105 5.99 -19.20 4.23
C MET A 105 5.95 -18.63 5.65
N VAL A 106 6.00 -17.30 5.76
CA VAL A 106 5.98 -16.59 7.06
C VAL A 106 4.63 -15.90 7.31
N SER A 107 3.97 -15.44 6.26
CA SER A 107 2.66 -14.79 6.33
C SER A 107 1.56 -15.81 6.63
N SER A 108 0.65 -15.41 7.53
CA SER A 108 -0.59 -16.09 7.92
C SER A 108 -1.84 -15.36 7.40
N LEU A 109 -1.69 -14.36 6.53
CA LEU A 109 -2.76 -13.43 6.15
C LEU A 109 -4.01 -14.13 5.57
N ASP A 110 -3.85 -15.25 4.89
CA ASP A 110 -4.95 -16.02 4.31
C ASP A 110 -5.67 -16.93 5.32
N LEU A 111 -5.08 -17.18 6.49
CA LEU A 111 -5.75 -17.86 7.61
C LEU A 111 -6.58 -16.89 8.46
N GLU A 112 -6.19 -15.62 8.53
CA GLU A 112 -6.84 -14.59 9.36
C GLU A 112 -8.11 -14.01 8.71
N GLU A 113 -8.31 -14.21 7.41
CA GLU A 113 -9.29 -13.49 6.61
C GLU A 113 -10.25 -14.41 5.85
N GLU A 114 -10.33 -15.69 6.23
CA GLU A 114 -11.45 -16.53 5.82
C GLU A 114 -12.74 -15.85 6.28
N PRO A 115 -13.65 -15.50 5.35
CA PRO A 115 -14.97 -15.06 5.77
C PRO A 115 -15.58 -16.24 6.51
N LYS A 116 -15.96 -16.04 7.78
CA LYS A 116 -17.15 -16.70 8.32
C LYS A 116 -18.23 -16.51 7.27
N SER A 117 -18.43 -17.50 6.41
CA SER A 117 -19.54 -17.52 5.49
C SER A 117 -20.79 -17.55 6.36
N GLU A 118 -21.44 -16.40 6.46
CA GLU A 118 -22.89 -16.34 6.53
C GLU A 118 -23.39 -17.25 5.38
N ASP A 119 -24.14 -18.30 5.70
CA ASP A 119 -24.47 -19.50 4.88
C ASP A 119 -23.52 -20.71 5.00
N THR A 120 -22.83 -20.84 6.13
CA THR A 120 -22.87 -22.14 6.80
C THR A 120 -23.85 -22.01 7.94
N SER A 121 -25.09 -22.44 7.68
CA SER A 121 -25.79 -23.25 8.67
C SER A 121 -24.94 -24.52 8.87
N MET A 122 -23.78 -24.35 9.51
CA MET A 122 -23.36 -25.33 10.47
C MET A 122 -24.52 -25.24 11.44
N SER A 123 -25.27 -26.33 11.57
CA SER A 123 -25.64 -26.70 12.91
C SER A 123 -24.39 -26.41 13.74
N LEU A 124 -24.45 -25.34 14.53
CA LEU A 124 -24.05 -25.51 15.90
C LEU A 124 -24.97 -26.65 16.39
N ASP A 125 -24.64 -27.89 16.01
CA ASP A 125 -24.42 -28.89 17.03
C ASP A 125 -23.44 -28.14 17.91
N GLU A 126 -24.00 -27.45 18.90
CA GLU A 126 -23.75 -27.84 20.26
C GLU A 126 -22.49 -28.72 20.33
N GLU A 127 -21.35 -28.16 19.96
CA GLU A 127 -20.30 -28.05 20.94
C GLU A 127 -20.87 -27.11 22.02
N GLU A 128 -21.84 -27.63 22.79
CA GLU A 128 -21.52 -28.22 24.08
C GLU A 128 -20.07 -28.74 23.99
N SER A 129 -19.11 -27.81 23.96
CA SER A 129 -18.06 -27.91 24.95
C SER A 129 -18.89 -28.10 26.18
N GLU A 130 -19.01 -29.36 26.59
CA GLU A 130 -19.09 -29.71 27.97
C GLU A 130 -18.04 -28.78 28.59
N GLU A 131 -18.48 -27.60 29.05
CA GLU A 131 -17.78 -26.88 30.07
C GLU A 131 -17.72 -27.97 31.10
N GLU A 132 -16.60 -28.70 31.17
CA GLU A 132 -16.39 -29.69 32.20
C GLU A 132 -16.59 -28.87 33.46
N GLN A 133 -17.81 -28.96 34.01
CA GLN A 133 -18.27 -28.06 35.04
C GLN A 133 -17.44 -28.44 36.22
N CYS A 134 -16.35 -27.70 36.39
CA CYS A 134 -15.33 -28.05 37.35
C CYS A 134 -16.03 -28.17 38.70
N VAL A 135 -16.04 -29.38 39.25
CA VAL A 135 -17.00 -29.82 40.28
C VAL A 135 -16.83 -29.06 41.60
N SER A 136 -15.67 -28.41 41.79
CA SER A 136 -15.40 -27.60 42.98
C SER A 136 -15.77 -26.13 42.79
N ALA A 137 -16.48 -25.57 43.77
CA ALA A 137 -16.81 -24.13 43.81
C ALA A 137 -15.57 -23.22 43.74
N ALA A 138 -14.43 -23.71 44.24
CA ALA A 138 -13.14 -23.02 44.16
C ALA A 138 -12.67 -22.87 42.70
N CYS A 139 -12.82 -23.92 41.88
CA CYS A 139 -12.41 -23.90 40.48
C CYS A 139 -13.29 -22.96 39.64
N LYS A 140 -14.61 -22.91 39.91
CA LYS A 140 -15.52 -21.94 39.28
C LYS A 140 -15.14 -20.50 39.59
N SER A 141 -14.81 -20.20 40.85
CA SER A 141 -14.34 -18.86 41.23
C SER A 141 -13.04 -18.47 40.53
N GLN A 142 -12.14 -19.44 40.31
CA GLN A 142 -10.88 -19.21 39.61
C GLN A 142 -11.08 -19.00 38.11
N THR A 143 -11.99 -19.74 37.47
CA THR A 143 -12.32 -19.53 36.05
C THR A 143 -12.97 -18.18 35.82
N ASP A 144 -13.87 -17.75 36.72
CA ASP A 144 -14.51 -16.44 36.63
C ASP A 144 -13.50 -15.31 36.85
N GLN A 145 -12.55 -15.51 37.77
CA GLN A 145 -11.44 -14.59 37.98
C GLN A 145 -10.52 -14.49 36.76
N LEU A 146 -10.22 -15.60 36.09
CA LEU A 146 -9.42 -15.57 34.86
C LEU A 146 -10.18 -14.92 33.71
N LYS A 147 -11.48 -15.19 33.57
CA LYS A 147 -12.34 -14.54 32.58
C LYS A 147 -12.39 -13.02 32.78
N SER A 148 -12.52 -12.56 34.02
CA SER A 148 -12.51 -11.12 34.34
C SER A 148 -11.14 -10.48 34.11
N GLN A 149 -10.04 -11.19 34.44
CA GLN A 149 -8.69 -10.72 34.12
C GLN A 149 -8.46 -10.58 32.61
N ILE A 150 -8.96 -11.52 31.81
CA ILE A 150 -8.87 -11.44 30.34
C ILE A 150 -9.65 -10.24 29.82
N SER A 151 -10.87 -10.00 30.32
CA SER A 151 -11.65 -8.83 29.92
C SER A 151 -10.96 -7.52 30.29
N ASP A 152 -10.38 -7.45 31.50
CA ASP A 152 -9.67 -6.26 31.96
C ASP A 152 -8.41 -5.98 31.13
N LEU A 153 -7.64 -7.02 30.79
CA LEU A 153 -6.46 -6.90 29.94
C LEU A 153 -6.83 -6.44 28.52
N ASN A 154 -7.91 -6.97 27.95
CA ASN A 154 -8.40 -6.53 26.65
C ASN A 154 -8.78 -5.04 26.67
N LEU A 155 -9.47 -4.59 27.72
CA LEU A 155 -9.80 -3.18 27.91
C LEU A 155 -8.55 -2.29 28.02
N GLN A 156 -7.49 -2.78 28.69
CA GLN A 156 -6.21 -2.08 28.76
C GLN A 156 -5.53 -1.99 27.38
N LEU A 157 -5.55 -3.06 26.60
CA LEU A 157 -5.01 -3.05 25.23
C LEU A 157 -5.74 -2.05 24.34
N ASP A 158 -7.07 -1.98 24.41
CA ASP A 158 -7.86 -1.01 23.66
C ASP A 158 -7.50 0.43 24.05
N THR A 159 -7.39 0.69 25.36
CA THR A 159 -7.01 2.00 25.89
C THR A 159 -5.62 2.43 25.43
N LEU A 160 -4.63 1.53 25.49
CA LEU A 160 -3.27 1.80 25.04
C LEU A 160 -3.20 2.01 23.53
N THR A 161 -3.96 1.23 22.76
CA THR A 161 -4.05 1.36 21.31
C THR A 161 -4.63 2.72 20.92
N GLU A 162 -5.69 3.17 21.60
CA GLU A 162 -6.29 4.48 21.36
C GLU A 162 -5.34 5.63 21.75
N ALA A 163 -4.61 5.49 22.86
CA ALA A 163 -3.60 6.45 23.29
C ALA A 163 -2.46 6.57 22.28
N LEU A 164 -1.93 5.45 21.79
CA LEU A 164 -0.92 5.42 20.74
C LEU A 164 -1.42 6.05 19.44
N HIS A 165 -2.68 5.79 19.06
CA HIS A 165 -3.30 6.43 17.90
C HIS A 165 -3.36 7.95 18.07
N LYS A 166 -3.80 8.46 19.24
CA LYS A 166 -3.83 9.90 19.55
C LYS A 166 -2.44 10.55 19.48
N VAL A 167 -1.42 9.92 20.05
CA VAL A 167 -0.03 10.41 20.01
C VAL A 167 0.49 10.42 18.57
N THR A 168 0.25 9.36 17.81
CA THR A 168 0.65 9.25 16.40
C THR A 168 -0.01 10.34 15.57
N CYS A 169 -1.31 10.57 15.74
CA CYS A 169 -2.02 11.67 15.07
C CYS A 169 -1.43 13.04 15.43
N ARG A 170 -1.11 13.29 16.70
CA ARG A 170 -0.49 14.55 17.15
C ARG A 170 0.90 14.74 16.52
N TYR A 171 1.75 13.70 16.55
CA TYR A 171 3.06 13.73 15.92
C TYR A 171 2.97 14.03 14.42
N LEU A 172 2.06 13.38 13.69
CA LEU A 172 1.87 13.62 12.26
C LEU A 172 1.36 15.03 11.96
N ARG A 173 0.51 15.61 12.81
CA ARG A 173 0.07 17.01 12.70
C ARG A 173 1.24 17.97 12.93
N LEU A 174 2.05 17.74 13.96
CA LEU A 174 3.24 18.54 14.26
C LEU A 174 4.28 18.46 13.13
N LYS A 175 4.55 17.25 12.61
CA LYS A 175 5.46 17.02 11.48
C LYS A 175 5.00 17.73 10.21
N ARG A 176 3.69 17.75 9.92
CA ARG A 176 3.14 18.53 8.80
C ARG A 176 3.34 20.03 8.98
N ARG A 177 3.12 20.55 10.19
CA ARG A 177 3.32 21.97 10.52
C ARG A 177 4.79 22.38 10.41
N SER A 178 5.71 21.58 10.91
CA SER A 178 7.16 21.90 10.81
C SER A 178 7.68 21.83 9.38
N ALA A 179 7.21 20.89 8.56
CA ALA A 179 7.55 20.83 7.14
C ALA A 179 7.03 22.04 6.34
N ALA A 180 5.84 22.55 6.69
CA ALA A 180 5.28 23.76 6.07
C ALA A 180 6.06 25.03 6.44
N VAL A 181 6.44 25.19 7.72
CA VAL A 181 7.21 26.35 8.21
C VAL A 181 8.64 26.38 7.66
N GLY A 182 9.28 25.21 7.50
CA GLY A 182 10.59 25.12 6.84
C GLY A 182 10.52 25.53 5.37
N SER A 183 9.48 25.13 4.64
CA SER A 183 9.32 25.47 3.22
C SER A 183 9.00 26.95 2.98
N THR A 184 8.19 27.59 3.82
CA THR A 184 7.85 29.02 3.66
C THR A 184 9.00 29.94 4.04
N ARG A 185 9.76 29.63 5.10
CA ARG A 185 10.93 30.42 5.50
C ARG A 185 12.06 30.32 4.47
N ILE A 186 12.32 29.11 3.95
CA ILE A 186 13.31 28.90 2.87
C ILE A 186 12.85 29.60 1.57
N LYS A 187 11.55 29.59 1.24
CA LYS A 187 11.01 30.33 0.09
C LYS A 187 11.12 31.86 0.26
N GLN A 188 10.92 32.39 1.46
CA GLN A 188 11.09 33.82 1.74
C GLN A 188 12.55 34.26 1.76
N GLU A 189 13.44 33.46 2.35
CA GLU A 189 14.89 33.73 2.35
C GLU A 189 15.47 33.59 0.94
N THR A 190 15.06 32.60 0.14
CA THR A 190 15.46 32.51 -1.27
C THR A 190 14.90 33.68 -2.09
N GLN A 191 13.63 34.08 -1.93
CA GLN A 191 13.11 35.28 -2.60
C GLN A 191 13.87 36.55 -2.23
N ARG A 192 14.28 36.72 -0.96
CA ARG A 192 15.09 37.86 -0.54
C ARG A 192 16.48 37.86 -1.17
N LEU A 193 17.11 36.68 -1.27
CA LEU A 193 18.41 36.53 -1.93
C LEU A 193 18.34 36.77 -3.44
N PHE A 194 17.21 36.43 -4.09
CA PHE A 194 16.99 36.68 -5.52
C PHE A 194 16.54 38.12 -5.86
N LEU A 195 16.12 38.91 -4.87
CA LEU A 195 15.62 40.29 -5.05
C LEU A 195 16.58 41.38 -4.54
N SER A 196 17.74 41.02 -4.00
CA SER A 196 18.82 42.00 -3.75
C SER A 196 19.42 42.43 -5.09
N PRO A 197 19.39 43.73 -5.45
CA PRO A 197 20.17 44.25 -6.56
C PRO A 197 21.66 44.03 -6.24
N GLY A 198 22.40 43.46 -7.18
CA GLY A 198 23.86 43.46 -7.11
C GLY A 198 24.36 44.91 -7.02
N PRO A 199 25.50 45.17 -6.36
CA PRO A 199 26.05 46.52 -6.31
C PRO A 199 26.28 46.99 -7.74
N GLU A 200 25.74 48.16 -8.05
CA GLU A 200 25.94 48.81 -9.33
C GLU A 200 27.43 49.08 -9.51
N GLU A 201 28.03 48.46 -10.54
CA GLU A 201 29.38 48.80 -10.96
C GLU A 201 29.34 50.21 -11.57
N GLU A 202 29.90 51.16 -10.84
CA GLU A 202 30.25 52.49 -11.35
C GLU A 202 31.12 52.33 -12.61
N ARG A 203 30.68 53.01 -13.68
CA ARG A 203 31.47 53.23 -14.88
C ARG A 203 32.67 54.11 -14.51
N ASP A 204 33.87 53.64 -14.81
CA ASP A 204 35.01 54.53 -15.03
C ASP A 204 35.66 54.20 -16.38
N GLU A 205 35.84 55.26 -17.18
CA GLU A 205 36.41 55.24 -18.51
C GLU A 205 37.95 55.23 -18.39
N THR A 206 38.61 54.20 -18.92
CA THR A 206 39.76 54.28 -19.87
C THR A 206 40.58 52.99 -19.86
N CYS A 207 40.65 52.31 -21.02
CA CYS A 207 41.88 51.99 -21.77
C CYS A 207 41.53 50.94 -22.85
N ALA A 208 41.72 51.29 -24.11
CA ALA A 208 41.65 50.39 -25.27
C ALA A 208 43.08 49.94 -25.66
N PRO A 209 43.30 49.03 -26.64
CA PRO A 209 42.48 47.92 -27.14
C PRO A 209 43.30 46.61 -27.29
N ALA A 210 42.63 45.47 -27.52
CA ALA A 210 43.15 44.47 -28.45
C ALA A 210 42.00 43.68 -29.11
N ARG A 211 41.91 43.80 -30.43
CA ARG A 211 41.04 43.03 -31.36
C ARG A 211 41.10 41.53 -31.08
N PRO A 212 40.02 40.80 -31.40
CA PRO A 212 40.17 39.85 -32.50
C PRO A 212 39.15 40.00 -33.62
N LEU A 213 39.59 39.53 -34.77
CA LEU A 213 38.95 39.53 -36.07
C LEU A 213 37.61 38.78 -36.10
N SER A 214 36.72 39.36 -36.90
CA SER A 214 35.56 38.77 -37.56
C SER A 214 35.82 37.38 -38.15
N GLU A 215 34.85 36.47 -38.06
CA GLU A 215 34.21 35.86 -39.24
C GLU A 215 32.76 35.42 -38.93
N PRO A 216 31.87 35.34 -39.94
CA PRO A 216 30.42 35.29 -39.74
C PRO A 216 29.72 34.03 -40.30
N TYR A 217 28.55 33.68 -39.71
CA TYR A 217 27.39 32.96 -40.30
C TYR A 217 27.64 31.51 -40.84
N GLU A 218 26.74 30.52 -40.94
CA GLU A 218 25.29 30.28 -40.86
C GLU A 218 25.04 28.81 -40.42
N GLU A 219 23.94 28.56 -39.70
CA GLU A 219 23.20 27.27 -39.70
C GLU A 219 22.16 27.30 -40.84
N PRO A 220 21.34 26.26 -41.13
CA PRO A 220 21.46 24.79 -41.03
C PRO A 220 20.92 24.10 -42.32
N SER A 221 21.06 22.76 -42.50
CA SER A 221 20.10 21.96 -43.33
C SER A 221 20.25 20.44 -43.22
N VAL A 222 19.28 19.84 -42.52
CA VAL A 222 18.44 18.68 -42.91
C VAL A 222 18.97 17.70 -43.97
N LEU A 223 19.14 16.42 -43.58
CA LEU A 223 18.80 15.29 -44.47
C LEU A 223 18.04 14.18 -43.74
N ARG A 224 16.80 13.99 -44.19
CA ARG A 224 15.97 12.79 -44.00
C ARG A 224 16.47 11.69 -44.94
N GLY A 225 16.50 10.45 -44.48
CA GLY A 225 16.52 9.24 -45.32
C GLY A 225 16.00 8.06 -44.51
N ARG A 226 14.68 7.80 -44.56
CA ARG A 226 13.97 6.84 -45.43
C ARG A 226 14.25 5.37 -45.13
N LYS A 227 13.17 4.73 -44.66
CA LYS A 227 12.90 3.29 -44.61
C LYS A 227 13.08 2.63 -45.99
N SER A 228 13.60 1.41 -46.00
CA SER A 228 13.27 0.41 -47.02
C SER A 228 12.93 -0.92 -46.35
N HIS A 229 11.70 -1.34 -46.63
CA HIS A 229 11.18 -2.70 -46.53
C HIS A 229 11.99 -3.61 -47.46
N LEU A 230 12.33 -4.82 -47.03
CA LEU A 230 12.33 -6.00 -47.89
C LEU A 230 11.95 -7.23 -47.07
N SER A 231 10.78 -7.77 -47.40
CA SER A 231 10.31 -9.11 -47.10
C SER A 231 11.09 -10.13 -47.92
N LEU A 232 11.27 -11.34 -47.40
CA LEU A 232 11.17 -12.56 -48.21
C LEU A 232 10.85 -13.76 -47.31
N CYS A 233 9.74 -14.39 -47.65
CA CYS A 233 9.30 -15.69 -47.17
C CYS A 233 10.09 -16.80 -47.87
N LEU A 234 10.46 -17.83 -47.11
CA LEU A 234 10.20 -19.25 -47.36
C LEU A 234 10.58 -20.04 -46.11
#